data_AF-A0A1J5PCT7-F1
#
_entry.id   AF-A0A1J5PCT7-F1
#
_cell.length_a   1.000
_cell.length_b   1.000
_cell.length_c   1.000
_cell.angle_alpha   90.00
_cell.angle_beta   90.00
_cell.angle_gamma   90.00
#
_symmetry.space_group_name_H-M   'P 1'
#
loop_
_entity.id
_entity.type
_entity.pdbx_description
1 polymer ?
#
loop_
_entity_poly.entity_id
_entity_poly.type
_entity_poly.pdbx_seq_one_letter_code
_entity_poly.pdbx_strand_id
1 'polypeptide(L)'
;MSCTACHTDHPHKSYILNRHYQKVACQTCHIPEFARDKRGTNLWWDWSTAGKLKNGRPYTTEGKDGFETYNSMHGDMVWARDVVPTYVWYDGNMKFTRLTDTITPPKDPNGSILLNPIEGSYTDPNAKIWPFKFHEGKQPYDTVLNKLIAPYTAGPAGSGAFWGDWKWDPAIKQGMETAGLPYSGHYGFVRTTMIWPITHMVAPKEQALSCTACHTQKGRLAKVPGFYLLGRDRGTGLDFIGIGVILLTLVGVAVHGILRFIHGRH
;
A
#
# COMPACT_ATOMS: atom_id res chain seq x y z
N MET A 1 -10.22 -18.53 -3.83
CA MET A 1 -11.30 -18.79 -2.87
C MET A 1 -11.65 -17.46 -2.18
N SER A 2 -12.90 -17.00 -2.24
CA SER A 2 -13.35 -15.74 -1.62
C SER A 2 -14.03 -16.01 -0.27
N CYS A 3 -14.16 -14.98 0.58
CA CYS A 3 -14.93 -15.08 1.83
C CYS A 3 -16.38 -15.50 1.58
N THR A 4 -16.97 -15.01 0.48
CA THR A 4 -18.38 -15.25 0.12
C THR A 4 -18.67 -16.66 -0.39
N ALA A 5 -17.64 -17.48 -0.64
CA ALA A 5 -17.83 -18.89 -0.97
C ALA A 5 -18.31 -19.71 0.24
N CYS A 6 -18.03 -19.25 1.47
CA CYS A 6 -18.37 -19.96 2.71
C CYS A 6 -19.19 -19.12 3.70
N HIS A 7 -19.16 -17.79 3.56
CA HIS A 7 -19.95 -16.86 4.36
C HIS A 7 -20.94 -16.11 3.45
N THR A 8 -22.06 -15.66 4.00
CA THR A 8 -22.95 -14.77 3.26
C THR A 8 -22.28 -13.41 3.05
N ASP A 9 -22.79 -12.63 2.10
CA ASP A 9 -22.43 -11.22 1.90
C ASP A 9 -23.01 -10.28 2.97
N HIS A 10 -23.88 -10.81 3.85
CA HIS A 10 -24.47 -10.13 5.00
C HIS A 10 -24.27 -10.96 6.30
N PRO A 11 -23.03 -11.24 6.74
CA PRO A 11 -22.77 -12.19 7.82
C PRO A 11 -23.00 -11.61 9.22
N HIS A 12 -23.19 -10.29 9.34
CA HIS A 12 -23.31 -9.60 10.62
C HIS A 12 -24.78 -9.46 11.04
N LYS A 13 -25.05 -9.45 12.36
CA LYS A 13 -26.36 -9.04 12.90
C LYS A 13 -26.65 -7.55 12.66
N SER A 14 -25.60 -6.73 12.57
CA SER A 14 -25.72 -5.29 12.33
C SER A 14 -25.97 -5.00 10.86
N TYR A 15 -27.12 -4.39 10.57
CA TYR A 15 -27.46 -3.88 9.24
C TYR A 15 -26.39 -2.94 8.69
N ILE A 16 -25.85 -2.05 9.53
CA ILE A 16 -24.84 -1.08 9.13
C ILE A 16 -23.55 -1.77 8.69
N LEU A 17 -23.08 -2.79 9.42
CA LEU A 17 -21.87 -3.54 9.04
C LEU A 17 -22.06 -4.30 7.73
N ASN A 18 -23.23 -4.90 7.51
CA ASN A 18 -23.51 -5.55 6.24
C ASN A 18 -23.52 -4.56 5.07
N ARG A 19 -24.05 -3.35 5.27
CA ARG A 19 -24.01 -2.30 4.23
C ARG A 19 -22.60 -1.88 3.85
N HIS A 20 -21.63 -1.93 4.77
CA HIS A 20 -20.23 -1.62 4.44
C HIS A 20 -19.66 -2.55 3.39
N TYR A 21 -20.11 -3.81 3.34
CA TYR A 21 -19.63 -4.78 2.34
C TYR A 21 -19.78 -4.27 0.91
N GLN A 22 -20.72 -3.35 0.64
CA GLN A 22 -20.91 -2.74 -0.68
C GLN A 22 -19.62 -2.06 -1.19
N LYS A 23 -18.87 -1.38 -0.31
CA LYS A 23 -17.68 -0.59 -0.67
C LYS A 23 -16.41 -0.98 0.08
N VAL A 24 -16.49 -1.90 1.04
CA VAL A 24 -15.35 -2.34 1.86
C VAL A 24 -15.24 -3.86 1.79
N ALA A 25 -14.08 -4.36 1.37
CA ALA A 25 -13.83 -5.80 1.34
C ALA A 25 -13.77 -6.40 2.75
N CYS A 26 -14.16 -7.67 2.91
CA CYS A 26 -14.10 -8.35 4.22
C CYS A 26 -12.69 -8.28 4.83
N GLN A 27 -11.67 -8.46 3.99
CA GLN A 27 -10.26 -8.39 4.33
C GLN A 27 -9.90 -7.07 5.02
N THR A 28 -10.46 -5.95 4.58
CA THR A 28 -10.16 -4.62 5.13
C THR A 28 -10.48 -4.55 6.62
N CYS A 29 -11.64 -5.08 7.02
CA CYS A 29 -12.05 -5.07 8.42
C CYS A 29 -11.44 -6.22 9.23
N HIS A 30 -11.24 -7.38 8.60
CA HIS A 30 -10.88 -8.61 9.29
C HIS A 30 -9.39 -8.94 9.30
N ILE A 31 -8.56 -8.17 8.59
CA ILE A 31 -7.09 -8.30 8.63
C ILE A 31 -6.51 -6.93 9.05
N PRO A 32 -6.61 -6.58 10.35
CA PRO A 32 -6.18 -5.27 10.83
C PRO A 32 -4.69 -5.03 10.62
N GLU A 33 -3.88 -6.10 10.73
CA GLU A 33 -2.42 -6.12 10.61
C GLU A 33 -1.95 -7.45 9.99
N PHE A 34 -0.83 -7.41 9.28
CA PHE A 34 -0.15 -8.60 8.72
C PHE A 34 1.29 -8.69 9.22
N ALA A 35 1.97 -9.82 8.94
CA ALA A 35 3.28 -10.12 9.51
C ALA A 35 3.27 -10.09 11.06
N ARG A 36 2.25 -10.75 11.61
CA ARG A 36 2.05 -10.88 13.06
C ARG A 36 3.04 -11.88 13.67
N ASP A 37 3.28 -11.75 14.97
CA ASP A 37 4.13 -12.63 15.79
C ASP A 37 5.66 -12.45 15.58
N LYS A 38 6.46 -13.52 15.46
CA LYS A 38 7.94 -13.44 15.47
C LYS A 38 8.55 -13.18 14.10
N ARG A 39 7.79 -13.31 13.01
CA ARG A 39 8.30 -13.18 11.63
C ARG A 39 7.92 -11.84 11.04
N GLY A 40 8.92 -11.00 10.79
CA GLY A 40 8.76 -9.76 10.05
C GLY A 40 8.54 -9.98 8.55
N THR A 41 8.18 -8.90 7.88
CA THR A 41 8.09 -8.83 6.43
C THR A 41 8.98 -7.72 5.92
N ASN A 42 9.70 -7.97 4.84
CA ASN A 42 10.48 -6.94 4.17
C ASN A 42 9.51 -5.95 3.53
N LEU A 43 9.66 -4.66 3.82
CA LEU A 43 8.89 -3.55 3.24
C LEU A 43 9.69 -2.74 2.23
N TRP A 44 11.01 -2.77 2.34
CA TRP A 44 11.93 -2.07 1.46
C TRP A 44 13.13 -2.94 1.10
N TRP A 45 13.52 -2.95 -0.16
CA TRP A 45 14.70 -3.65 -0.65
C TRP A 45 15.48 -2.80 -1.68
N ASP A 46 16.66 -2.31 -1.30
CA ASP A 46 17.55 -1.55 -2.18
C ASP A 46 18.70 -2.43 -2.72
N TRP A 47 18.56 -2.94 -3.96
CA TRP A 47 19.63 -3.66 -4.64
C TRP A 47 20.82 -2.78 -5.03
N SER A 48 20.67 -1.45 -5.08
CA SER A 48 21.76 -0.55 -5.49
C SER A 48 22.94 -0.54 -4.55
N THR A 49 22.75 -1.05 -3.34
CA THR A 49 23.78 -1.13 -2.31
C THR A 49 24.38 -2.54 -2.15
N ALA A 50 23.86 -3.53 -2.89
CA ALA A 50 24.38 -4.89 -2.88
C ALA A 50 25.81 -4.95 -3.42
N GLY A 51 26.55 -5.98 -3.01
CA GLY A 51 27.92 -6.24 -3.45
C GLY A 51 29.01 -5.58 -2.60
N LYS A 52 28.70 -4.86 -1.51
CA LYS A 52 29.75 -4.40 -0.58
C LYS A 52 30.33 -5.61 0.16
N LEU A 53 31.65 -5.67 0.22
CA LEU A 53 32.41 -6.74 0.86
C LEU A 53 33.25 -6.18 2.01
N LYS A 54 33.51 -7.00 3.03
CA LYS A 54 34.43 -6.69 4.12
C LYS A 54 35.62 -7.63 4.03
N ASN A 55 36.81 -7.09 3.80
CA ASN A 55 38.04 -7.88 3.58
C ASN A 55 37.88 -8.95 2.47
N GLY A 56 37.22 -8.58 1.36
CA GLY A 56 36.99 -9.46 0.22
C GLY A 56 35.94 -10.56 0.45
N ARG A 57 35.23 -10.57 1.59
CA ARG A 57 34.18 -11.54 1.90
C ARG A 57 32.81 -10.87 2.02
N PRO A 58 31.72 -11.57 1.63
CA PRO A 58 30.38 -11.08 1.87
C PRO A 58 30.10 -11.00 3.37
N TYR A 59 29.23 -10.09 3.76
CA TYR A 59 28.83 -9.88 5.14
C TYR A 59 27.35 -9.54 5.25
N THR A 60 26.84 -9.68 6.46
CA THR A 60 25.47 -9.32 6.84
C THR A 60 25.51 -8.29 7.97
N THR A 61 24.43 -7.54 8.14
CA THR A 61 24.22 -6.63 9.27
C THR A 61 22.80 -6.80 9.76
N GLU A 62 22.66 -6.90 11.07
CA GLU A 62 21.36 -7.05 11.72
C GLU A 62 20.96 -5.76 12.43
N GLY A 63 19.65 -5.48 12.40
CA GLY A 63 19.02 -4.42 13.17
C GLY A 63 18.82 -4.80 14.63
N LYS A 64 18.36 -3.84 15.43
CA LYS A 64 18.09 -4.03 16.87
C LYS A 64 17.01 -5.07 17.17
N ASP A 65 16.15 -5.32 16.20
CA ASP A 65 15.04 -6.27 16.23
C ASP A 65 15.41 -7.66 15.67
N GLY A 66 16.70 -7.87 15.35
CA GLY A 66 17.21 -9.16 14.84
C GLY A 66 16.92 -9.42 13.37
N PHE A 67 16.39 -8.44 12.63
CA PHE A 67 16.24 -8.57 11.18
C PHE A 67 17.51 -8.16 10.45
N GLU A 68 17.83 -8.89 9.39
CA GLU A 68 18.94 -8.54 8.51
C GLU A 68 18.61 -7.24 7.75
N THR A 69 19.30 -6.15 8.12
CA THR A 69 19.13 -4.82 7.51
C THR A 69 20.02 -4.62 6.30
N TYR A 70 21.04 -5.47 6.14
CA TYR A 70 21.89 -5.52 4.96
C TYR A 70 22.49 -6.92 4.79
N ASN A 71 22.63 -7.37 3.54
CA ASN A 71 23.60 -8.40 3.19
C ASN A 71 24.23 -8.12 1.82
N SER A 72 25.44 -8.64 1.57
CA SER A 72 26.13 -8.43 0.30
C SER A 72 25.36 -8.96 -0.92
N MET A 73 24.55 -10.01 -0.78
CA MET A 73 23.80 -10.63 -1.88
C MET A 73 22.62 -9.79 -2.36
N HIS A 74 21.98 -9.05 -1.46
CA HIS A 74 20.68 -8.44 -1.67
C HIS A 74 20.72 -6.92 -1.49
N GLY A 75 21.67 -6.37 -0.72
CA GLY A 75 21.72 -4.95 -0.39
C GLY A 75 20.95 -4.61 0.88
N ASP A 76 20.49 -3.35 0.98
CA ASP A 76 19.82 -2.83 2.18
C ASP A 76 18.33 -3.24 2.21
N MET A 77 17.85 -3.54 3.40
CA MET A 77 16.50 -4.02 3.65
C MET A 77 15.87 -3.36 4.87
N VAL A 78 14.57 -3.04 4.78
CA VAL A 78 13.78 -2.61 5.94
C VAL A 78 12.69 -3.64 6.21
N TRP A 79 12.59 -4.05 7.45
CA TRP A 79 11.63 -5.04 7.92
C TRP A 79 10.68 -4.42 8.92
N ALA A 80 9.48 -4.99 9.01
CA ALA A 80 8.52 -4.62 10.04
C ALA A 80 7.67 -5.82 10.43
N ARG A 81 7.08 -5.73 11.63
CA ARG A 81 6.07 -6.65 12.16
C ARG A 81 4.78 -5.89 12.42
N ASP A 82 3.69 -6.64 12.56
CA ASP A 82 2.37 -6.10 12.92
C ASP A 82 1.98 -4.92 12.01
N VAL A 83 2.21 -5.11 10.71
CA VAL A 83 2.14 -4.04 9.72
C VAL A 83 0.69 -3.76 9.38
N VAL A 84 0.31 -2.49 9.48
CA VAL A 84 -0.98 -1.99 9.04
C VAL A 84 -1.02 -1.99 7.50
N PRO A 85 -2.00 -2.63 6.85
CA PRO A 85 -2.15 -2.57 5.40
C PRO A 85 -2.35 -1.14 4.88
N THR A 86 -1.92 -0.90 3.65
CA THR A 86 -2.35 0.27 2.88
C THR A 86 -3.70 -0.03 2.24
N TYR A 87 -4.66 0.88 2.41
CA TYR A 87 -6.02 0.73 1.88
C TYR A 87 -6.18 1.55 0.62
N VAL A 88 -6.73 0.93 -0.43
CA VAL A 88 -6.91 1.53 -1.74
C VAL A 88 -8.16 0.95 -2.41
N TRP A 89 -8.74 1.71 -3.35
CA TRP A 89 -9.79 1.18 -4.21
C TRP A 89 -9.23 0.10 -5.12
N TYR A 90 -9.96 -1.01 -5.24
CA TYR A 90 -9.62 -2.13 -6.09
C TYR A 90 -10.87 -2.74 -6.70
N ASP A 91 -10.90 -2.82 -8.04
CA ASP A 91 -12.00 -3.37 -8.85
C ASP A 91 -11.82 -4.87 -9.21
N GLY A 92 -10.67 -5.45 -8.87
CA GLY A 92 -10.31 -6.82 -9.24
C GLY A 92 -9.25 -6.91 -10.35
N ASN A 93 -8.90 -5.79 -10.98
CA ASN A 93 -7.93 -5.73 -12.07
C ASN A 93 -6.57 -5.24 -11.59
N MET A 94 -5.55 -6.06 -11.84
CA MET A 94 -4.16 -5.74 -11.57
C MET A 94 -3.34 -6.03 -12.81
N LYS A 95 -2.66 -5.00 -13.31
CA LYS A 95 -1.74 -5.13 -14.42
C LYS A 95 -0.37 -5.55 -13.89
N PHE A 96 0.46 -6.15 -14.74
CA PHE A 96 1.83 -6.53 -14.39
C PHE A 96 2.78 -6.00 -15.45
N THR A 97 3.79 -5.25 -15.01
CA THR A 97 4.89 -4.79 -15.85
C THR A 97 5.77 -5.98 -16.19
N ARG A 98 6.00 -6.21 -17.47
CA ARG A 98 6.85 -7.27 -18.00
C ARG A 98 8.24 -6.72 -18.29
N LEU A 99 9.23 -7.60 -18.35
CA LEU A 99 10.59 -7.24 -18.75
C LEU A 99 10.67 -6.71 -20.19
N THR A 100 9.72 -7.08 -21.04
CA THR A 100 9.60 -6.58 -22.42
C THR A 100 8.98 -5.19 -22.49
N ASP A 101 8.31 -4.72 -21.44
CA ASP A 101 7.67 -3.41 -21.44
C ASP A 101 8.72 -2.31 -21.24
N THR A 102 8.49 -1.17 -21.89
CA THR A 102 9.29 0.03 -21.64
C THR A 102 8.73 0.78 -20.45
N ILE A 103 9.57 1.10 -19.49
CA ILE A 103 9.23 1.88 -18.31
C ILE A 103 9.50 3.37 -18.55
N THR A 104 8.83 4.23 -17.79
CA THR A 104 9.17 5.66 -17.72
C THR A 104 9.74 5.93 -16.34
N PRO A 105 11.07 6.05 -16.19
CA PRO A 105 11.66 6.43 -14.92
C PRO A 105 11.10 7.77 -14.43
N PRO A 106 10.69 7.87 -13.16
CA PRO A 106 10.13 9.09 -12.62
C PRO A 106 11.18 10.22 -12.62
N LYS A 107 10.74 11.45 -12.93
CA LYS A 107 11.60 12.65 -12.85
C LYS A 107 11.91 13.06 -11.41
N ASP A 108 10.98 12.77 -10.50
CA ASP A 108 11.17 12.99 -9.06
C ASP A 108 12.13 11.91 -8.51
N PRO A 109 13.22 12.29 -7.82
CA PRO A 109 14.12 11.34 -7.14
C PRO A 109 13.43 10.41 -6.13
N ASN A 110 12.26 10.81 -5.62
CA ASN A 110 11.42 10.02 -4.72
C ASN A 110 10.27 9.30 -5.43
N GLY A 111 10.07 9.54 -6.73
CA GLY A 111 9.08 8.82 -7.51
C GLY A 111 9.43 7.35 -7.65
N SER A 112 8.41 6.52 -7.88
CA SER A 112 8.55 5.07 -8.01
C SER A 112 7.77 4.56 -9.21
N ILE A 113 8.30 3.53 -9.87
CA ILE A 113 7.56 2.80 -10.91
C ILE A 113 6.66 1.77 -10.22
N LEU A 114 5.37 1.83 -10.51
CA LEU A 114 4.44 0.83 -10.03
C LEU A 114 4.52 -0.43 -10.91
N LEU A 115 5.08 -1.50 -10.36
CA LEU A 115 5.31 -2.75 -11.11
C LEU A 115 4.01 -3.43 -11.46
N ASN A 116 3.00 -3.29 -10.62
CA ASN A 116 1.69 -3.90 -10.83
C ASN A 116 0.57 -2.92 -10.46
N PRO A 117 0.28 -1.95 -11.35
CA PRO A 117 -0.75 -0.97 -11.07
C PRO A 117 -2.11 -1.65 -10.93
N ILE A 118 -2.85 -1.19 -9.91
CA ILE A 118 -4.20 -1.62 -9.60
C ILE A 118 -5.19 -0.55 -10.06
N GLU A 119 -6.40 -1.00 -10.43
CA GLU A 119 -7.48 -0.12 -10.87
C GLU A 119 -8.62 -0.07 -9.85
N GLY A 120 -9.44 0.97 -9.93
CA GLY A 120 -10.59 1.17 -9.06
C GLY A 120 -10.69 2.59 -8.53
N SER A 121 -11.93 3.00 -8.22
CA SER A 121 -12.24 4.31 -7.65
C SER A 121 -13.54 4.24 -6.85
N TYR A 122 -13.88 5.28 -6.10
CA TYR A 122 -15.17 5.32 -5.40
C TYR A 122 -16.37 5.21 -6.36
N THR A 123 -16.28 5.86 -7.53
CA THR A 123 -17.32 5.89 -8.56
C THR A 123 -17.46 4.59 -9.33
N ASP A 124 -16.46 3.72 -9.27
CA ASP A 124 -16.53 2.39 -9.87
C ASP A 124 -17.49 1.50 -9.04
N PRO A 125 -18.57 0.97 -9.65
CA PRO A 125 -19.53 0.12 -8.94
C PRO A 125 -18.94 -1.23 -8.49
N ASN A 126 -17.88 -1.71 -9.16
CA ASN A 126 -17.22 -2.98 -8.86
C ASN A 126 -16.11 -2.81 -7.82
N ALA A 127 -15.58 -1.60 -7.66
CA ALA A 127 -14.49 -1.34 -6.74
C ALA A 127 -14.92 -1.36 -5.26
N LYS A 128 -14.08 -1.98 -4.44
CA LYS A 128 -14.13 -1.94 -2.98
C LYS A 128 -12.79 -1.46 -2.44
N ILE A 129 -12.79 -0.98 -1.20
CA ILE A 129 -11.57 -0.69 -0.45
C ILE A 129 -10.97 -2.02 0.02
N TRP A 130 -9.72 -2.28 -0.37
CA TRP A 130 -8.98 -3.50 -0.07
C TRP A 130 -7.67 -3.20 0.68
N PRO A 131 -7.19 -4.12 1.54
CA PRO A 131 -5.91 -4.00 2.20
C PRO A 131 -4.79 -4.60 1.34
N PHE A 132 -3.69 -3.87 1.22
CA PHE A 132 -2.50 -4.30 0.48
C PHE A 132 -1.22 -4.04 1.27
N LYS A 133 -0.21 -4.88 1.04
CA LYS A 133 1.19 -4.58 1.34
C LYS A 133 1.77 -3.85 0.14
N PHE A 134 2.36 -2.68 0.38
CA PHE A 134 3.21 -2.02 -0.60
C PHE A 134 4.64 -2.43 -0.26
N HIS A 135 5.26 -3.17 -1.17
CA HIS A 135 6.68 -3.49 -1.09
C HIS A 135 7.42 -2.54 -2.01
N GLU A 136 8.34 -1.78 -1.44
CA GLU A 136 9.11 -0.78 -2.16
C GLU A 136 10.56 -1.24 -2.30
N GLY A 137 11.30 -0.64 -3.23
CA GLY A 137 12.70 -0.97 -3.38
C GLY A 137 13.39 -0.19 -4.48
N LYS A 138 14.64 -0.56 -4.74
CA LYS A 138 15.35 -0.21 -5.97
C LYS A 138 15.88 -1.45 -6.63
N GLN A 139 15.67 -1.56 -7.94
CA GLN A 139 16.12 -2.69 -8.74
C GLN A 139 16.82 -2.20 -10.01
N PRO A 140 17.68 -3.03 -10.63
CA PRO A 140 18.39 -2.65 -11.84
C PRO A 140 17.43 -2.46 -13.02
N TYR A 141 17.74 -1.47 -13.86
CA TYR A 141 17.08 -1.23 -15.14
C TYR A 141 18.10 -0.74 -16.18
N ASP A 142 17.81 -0.96 -17.45
CA ASP A 142 18.62 -0.49 -18.57
C ASP A 142 18.31 0.98 -18.84
N THR A 143 19.31 1.85 -18.71
CA THR A 143 19.14 3.32 -18.79
C THR A 143 18.97 3.83 -20.22
N VAL A 144 19.31 3.02 -21.23
CA VAL A 144 19.19 3.39 -22.64
C VAL A 144 17.89 2.83 -23.21
N LEU A 145 17.58 1.58 -22.92
CA LEU A 145 16.37 0.91 -23.41
C LEU A 145 15.14 1.22 -22.56
N ASN A 146 15.33 1.76 -21.35
CA ASN A 146 14.30 1.98 -20.34
C ASN A 146 13.49 0.72 -20.08
N LYS A 147 14.17 -0.38 -19.73
CA LYS A 147 13.55 -1.68 -19.43
C LYS A 147 14.06 -2.21 -18.10
N LEU A 148 13.20 -2.91 -17.36
CA LEU A 148 13.63 -3.62 -16.15
C LEU A 148 14.58 -4.76 -16.53
N ILE A 149 15.55 -5.02 -15.68
CA ILE A 149 16.57 -6.03 -15.90
C ILE A 149 16.30 -7.26 -15.03
N ALA A 150 16.52 -8.45 -15.59
CA ALA A 150 16.58 -9.71 -14.86
C ALA A 150 18.04 -10.20 -14.79
N PRO A 151 18.77 -9.89 -13.70
CA PRO A 151 20.15 -10.30 -13.55
C PRO A 151 20.27 -11.80 -13.25
N TYR A 152 21.37 -12.43 -13.69
CA TYR A 152 21.77 -13.75 -13.23
C TYR A 152 22.39 -13.65 -11.83
N THR A 153 21.63 -14.05 -10.80
CA THR A 153 22.01 -13.82 -9.41
C THR A 153 22.81 -14.95 -8.78
N ALA A 154 22.40 -16.21 -8.98
CA ALA A 154 22.90 -17.35 -8.23
C ALA A 154 23.80 -18.26 -9.09
N GLY A 155 25.06 -18.43 -8.69
CA GLY A 155 26.01 -19.31 -9.36
C GLY A 155 27.38 -19.32 -8.66
N PRO A 156 28.26 -20.28 -8.95
CA PRO A 156 29.59 -20.34 -8.37
C PRO A 156 30.46 -19.15 -8.83
N ALA A 157 31.57 -18.91 -8.12
CA ALA A 157 32.56 -17.92 -8.55
C ALA A 157 33.09 -18.25 -9.97
N GLY A 158 33.22 -17.23 -10.80
CA GLY A 158 33.59 -17.33 -12.22
C GLY A 158 32.43 -17.64 -13.17
N SER A 159 31.21 -17.84 -12.68
CA SER A 159 30.06 -18.18 -13.53
C SER A 159 29.36 -16.99 -14.19
N GLY A 160 29.74 -15.76 -13.83
CA GLY A 160 29.04 -14.53 -14.20
C GLY A 160 27.89 -14.17 -13.25
N ALA A 161 27.57 -15.02 -12.27
CA ALA A 161 26.51 -14.76 -11.30
C ALA A 161 26.87 -13.63 -10.32
N PHE A 162 25.91 -12.76 -10.02
CA PHE A 162 26.13 -11.64 -9.10
C PHE A 162 26.60 -12.08 -7.70
N TRP A 163 26.04 -13.15 -7.12
CA TRP A 163 26.40 -13.62 -5.79
C TRP A 163 27.75 -14.37 -5.74
N GLY A 164 28.27 -14.80 -6.89
CA GLY A 164 29.59 -15.42 -7.01
C GLY A 164 30.69 -14.41 -7.28
N ASP A 165 30.41 -13.47 -8.20
CA ASP A 165 31.43 -12.56 -8.77
C ASP A 165 31.33 -11.12 -8.26
N TRP A 166 30.21 -10.74 -7.65
CA TRP A 166 29.93 -9.40 -7.12
C TRP A 166 30.02 -8.29 -8.19
N LYS A 167 29.76 -8.65 -9.45
CA LYS A 167 29.82 -7.76 -10.61
C LYS A 167 28.45 -7.71 -11.29
N TRP A 168 27.86 -6.52 -11.34
CA TRP A 168 26.55 -6.31 -11.96
C TRP A 168 26.57 -6.52 -13.47
N ASP A 169 27.51 -5.92 -14.19
CA ASP A 169 27.48 -5.92 -15.66
C ASP A 169 27.52 -7.34 -16.29
N PRO A 170 28.42 -8.26 -15.87
CA PRO A 170 28.39 -9.65 -16.33
C PRO A 170 27.09 -10.38 -15.98
N ALA A 171 26.59 -10.19 -14.76
CA ALA A 171 25.36 -10.82 -14.28
C ALA A 171 24.13 -10.36 -15.07
N ILE A 172 24.06 -9.06 -15.37
CA ILE A 172 22.99 -8.45 -16.16
C ILE A 172 23.06 -8.97 -17.59
N LYS A 173 24.24 -8.91 -18.22
CA LYS A 173 24.43 -9.38 -19.59
C LYS A 173 23.97 -10.83 -19.75
N GLN A 174 24.45 -11.72 -18.88
CA GLN A 174 24.10 -13.14 -18.92
C GLN A 174 22.62 -13.39 -18.63
N GLY A 175 22.05 -12.69 -17.63
CA GLY A 175 20.63 -12.84 -17.29
C GLY A 175 19.70 -12.40 -18.43
N MET A 176 20.02 -11.27 -19.08
CA MET A 176 19.26 -10.75 -20.21
C MET A 176 19.42 -11.61 -21.47
N GLU A 177 20.64 -12.08 -21.77
CA GLU A 177 20.91 -13.03 -22.87
C GLU A 177 20.12 -14.33 -22.68
N THR A 178 20.10 -14.87 -21.45
CA THR A 178 19.33 -16.07 -21.10
C THR A 178 17.83 -15.85 -21.26
N ALA A 179 17.35 -14.65 -20.93
CA ALA A 179 15.95 -14.26 -21.12
C ALA A 179 15.58 -13.94 -22.58
N GLY A 180 16.55 -13.93 -23.51
CA GLY A 180 16.34 -13.51 -24.90
C GLY A 180 16.00 -12.02 -25.03
N LEU A 181 16.49 -11.18 -24.11
CA LEU A 181 16.21 -9.75 -24.06
C LEU A 181 17.47 -8.92 -24.32
N PRO A 182 17.35 -7.75 -24.97
CA PRO A 182 18.49 -6.88 -25.22
C PRO A 182 18.99 -6.23 -23.93
N TYR A 183 20.29 -5.98 -23.88
CA TYR A 183 20.95 -5.15 -22.87
C TYR A 183 21.89 -4.18 -23.58
N SER A 184 21.80 -2.89 -23.25
CA SER A 184 22.59 -1.83 -23.88
C SER A 184 24.04 -1.76 -23.41
N GLY A 185 24.40 -2.47 -22.34
CA GLY A 185 25.67 -2.29 -21.64
C GLY A 185 25.64 -1.18 -20.58
N HIS A 186 24.49 -0.51 -20.41
CA HIS A 186 24.31 0.53 -19.41
C HIS A 186 23.13 0.22 -18.49
N TYR A 187 23.39 0.22 -17.20
CA TYR A 187 22.36 0.01 -16.18
C TYR A 187 22.39 1.13 -15.14
N GLY A 188 21.27 1.28 -14.46
CA GLY A 188 21.11 2.07 -13.26
C GLY A 188 20.15 1.37 -12.32
N PHE A 189 19.80 2.04 -11.21
CA PHE A 189 18.80 1.55 -10.28
C PHE A 189 17.64 2.51 -10.23
N VAL A 190 16.42 1.98 -10.27
CA VAL A 190 15.19 2.77 -10.23
C VAL A 190 14.33 2.31 -9.07
N ARG A 191 13.64 3.27 -8.43
CA ARG A 191 12.68 2.96 -7.38
C ARG A 191 11.47 2.25 -7.97
N THR A 192 11.02 1.21 -7.28
CA THR A 192 9.86 0.40 -7.68
C THR A 192 8.95 0.14 -6.50
N THR A 193 7.66 0.01 -6.79
CA THR A 193 6.65 -0.40 -5.81
C THR A 193 5.89 -1.59 -6.38
N MET A 194 5.77 -2.65 -5.60
CA MET A 194 4.94 -3.80 -5.89
C MET A 194 3.84 -3.94 -4.85
N ILE A 195 2.61 -4.05 -5.31
CA ILE A 195 1.41 -4.12 -4.47
C ILE A 195 1.02 -5.58 -4.29
N TRP A 196 0.83 -6.04 -3.05
CA TRP A 196 0.41 -7.42 -2.76
C TRP A 196 -0.88 -7.41 -1.95
N PRO A 197 -1.96 -8.06 -2.43
CA PRO A 197 -3.22 -8.11 -1.70
C PRO A 197 -3.04 -8.90 -0.40
N ILE A 198 -3.57 -8.36 0.69
CA ILE A 198 -3.56 -9.04 1.99
C ILE A 198 -4.83 -9.86 2.12
N THR A 199 -4.70 -11.17 1.93
CA THR A 199 -5.83 -12.12 1.88
C THR A 199 -5.82 -13.17 2.99
N HIS A 200 -4.76 -13.22 3.80
CA HIS A 200 -4.56 -14.19 4.87
C HIS A 200 -4.38 -13.48 6.21
N MET A 201 -4.27 -14.25 7.31
CA MET A 201 -4.20 -13.71 8.67
C MET A 201 -5.48 -12.99 9.11
N VAL A 202 -6.65 -13.51 8.69
CA VAL A 202 -7.94 -13.12 9.27
C VAL A 202 -7.86 -13.23 10.80
N ALA A 203 -8.12 -12.12 11.48
CA ALA A 203 -8.09 -12.04 12.93
C ALA A 203 -9.41 -12.57 13.54
N PRO A 204 -9.41 -12.99 14.81
CA PRO A 204 -10.63 -13.23 15.56
C PRO A 204 -11.59 -12.04 15.44
N LYS A 205 -12.91 -12.30 15.45
CA LYS A 205 -13.93 -11.27 15.22
C LYS A 205 -13.86 -10.10 16.21
N GLU A 206 -13.36 -10.34 17.41
CA GLU A 206 -13.16 -9.35 18.47
C GLU A 206 -12.03 -8.36 18.15
N GLN A 207 -11.13 -8.71 17.23
CA GLN A 207 -10.02 -7.89 16.75
C GLN A 207 -10.29 -7.26 15.38
N ALA A 208 -11.48 -7.47 14.81
CA ALA A 208 -11.87 -6.78 13.59
C ALA A 208 -11.91 -5.26 13.83
N LEU A 209 -11.60 -4.48 12.79
CA LEU A 209 -11.59 -3.03 12.89
C LEU A 209 -12.93 -2.48 13.35
N SER A 210 -12.90 -1.62 14.38
CA SER A 210 -14.06 -0.89 14.85
C SER A 210 -14.38 0.31 13.94
N CYS A 211 -15.56 0.92 14.15
CA CYS A 211 -15.98 2.12 13.42
C CYS A 211 -14.93 3.24 13.51
N THR A 212 -14.41 3.50 14.71
CA THR A 212 -13.47 4.59 15.00
C THR A 212 -12.08 4.36 14.40
N ALA A 213 -11.73 3.10 14.08
CA ALA A 213 -10.49 2.82 13.37
C ALA A 213 -10.49 3.47 11.97
N CYS A 214 -11.66 3.62 11.34
CA CYS A 214 -11.79 4.19 9.99
C CYS A 214 -12.35 5.62 9.99
N HIS A 215 -13.37 5.89 10.81
CA HIS A 215 -14.13 7.14 10.85
C HIS A 215 -13.44 8.24 11.69
N THR A 216 -12.13 8.43 11.49
CA THR A 216 -11.35 9.47 12.16
C THR A 216 -10.34 10.08 11.20
N GLN A 217 -9.91 11.31 11.46
CA GLN A 217 -8.97 12.06 10.60
C GLN A 217 -7.66 11.32 10.34
N LYS A 218 -7.15 10.59 11.33
CA LYS A 218 -5.93 9.78 11.25
C LYS A 218 -6.23 8.28 11.22
N GLY A 219 -7.42 7.90 10.78
CA GLY A 219 -7.87 6.51 10.69
C GLY A 219 -7.29 5.74 9.51
N ARG A 220 -7.66 4.46 9.41
CA ARG A 220 -7.24 3.54 8.34
C ARG A 220 -7.53 4.07 6.94
N LEU A 221 -8.63 4.80 6.77
CA LEU A 221 -9.06 5.34 5.48
C LEU A 221 -8.59 6.78 5.23
N ALA A 222 -7.67 7.33 6.03
CA ALA A 222 -7.25 8.73 5.94
C ALA A 222 -6.78 9.16 4.54
N LYS A 223 -6.12 8.26 3.81
CA LYS A 223 -5.56 8.53 2.48
C LYS A 223 -6.41 8.01 1.32
N VAL A 224 -7.58 7.42 1.58
CA VAL A 224 -8.42 6.85 0.50
C VAL A 224 -9.29 7.94 -0.10
N PRO A 225 -9.08 8.32 -1.37
CA PRO A 225 -9.74 9.48 -1.96
C PRO A 225 -11.15 9.15 -2.50
N GLY A 226 -11.85 10.20 -2.92
CA GLY A 226 -13.01 10.09 -3.81
C GLY A 226 -14.38 10.02 -3.14
N PHE A 227 -14.47 10.13 -1.80
CA PHE A 227 -15.75 10.10 -1.08
C PHE A 227 -15.67 10.91 0.21
N TYR A 228 -16.82 11.36 0.70
CA TYR A 228 -16.95 11.93 2.04
C TYR A 228 -17.10 10.82 3.08
N LEU A 229 -16.26 10.86 4.11
CA LEU A 229 -16.27 9.93 5.23
C LEU A 229 -16.51 10.67 6.54
N LEU A 230 -17.66 10.40 7.17
CA LEU A 230 -18.02 10.96 8.46
C LEU A 230 -16.90 10.72 9.49
N GLY A 231 -16.47 11.79 10.16
CA GLY A 231 -15.42 11.77 11.19
C GLY A 231 -13.98 11.88 10.65
N ARG A 232 -13.74 11.55 9.38
CA ARG A 232 -12.47 11.83 8.68
C ARG A 232 -12.51 13.20 8.03
N ASP A 233 -13.51 13.43 7.20
CA ASP A 233 -13.62 14.64 6.39
C ASP A 233 -14.40 15.71 7.15
N ARG A 234 -14.09 16.97 6.85
CA ARG A 234 -14.88 18.14 7.28
C ARG A 234 -15.29 18.88 6.03
N GLY A 235 -16.59 19.06 5.84
CA GLY A 235 -17.09 19.88 4.75
C GLY A 235 -17.28 21.28 5.26
N THR A 236 -16.29 22.17 5.13
CA THR A 236 -16.39 23.55 5.64
C THR A 236 -17.70 24.23 5.21
N GLY A 237 -18.15 24.05 3.97
CA GLY A 237 -19.44 24.57 3.49
C GLY A 237 -20.69 23.91 4.11
N LEU A 238 -20.69 22.59 4.33
CA LEU A 238 -21.78 21.87 5.00
C LEU A 238 -21.82 22.23 6.49
N ASP A 239 -20.66 22.40 7.11
CA ASP A 239 -20.52 22.85 8.48
C ASP A 239 -21.07 24.27 8.63
N PHE A 240 -20.80 25.19 7.69
CA PHE A 240 -21.40 26.53 7.68
C PHE A 240 -22.92 26.52 7.48
N ILE A 241 -23.44 25.68 6.57
CA ILE A 241 -24.90 25.51 6.40
C ILE A 241 -25.51 24.96 7.69
N GLY A 242 -24.89 23.94 8.30
CA GLY A 242 -25.33 23.35 9.55
C GLY A 242 -25.39 24.37 10.68
N ILE A 243 -24.32 25.15 10.87
CA ILE A 243 -24.27 26.25 11.84
C ILE A 243 -25.34 27.31 11.51
N GLY A 244 -25.52 27.65 10.24
CA GLY A 244 -26.54 28.59 9.78
C GLY A 244 -27.96 28.15 10.15
N VAL A 245 -28.30 26.87 9.94
CA VAL A 245 -29.59 26.28 10.33
C VAL A 245 -29.77 26.30 11.85
N ILE A 246 -28.73 25.96 12.62
CA ILE A 246 -28.76 26.03 14.09
C ILE A 246 -29.04 27.46 14.56
N LEU A 247 -28.32 28.46 14.01
CA LEU A 247 -28.51 29.87 14.35
C LEU A 247 -29.91 30.36 13.98
N LEU A 248 -30.41 30.01 12.80
CA LEU A 248 -31.75 30.39 12.35
C LEU A 248 -32.84 29.78 13.25
N THR A 249 -32.64 28.54 13.70
CA THR A 249 -33.54 27.87 14.65
C THR A 249 -33.53 28.59 16.01
N LEU A 250 -32.35 28.95 16.52
CA LEU A 250 -32.23 29.70 17.78
C LEU A 250 -32.91 31.07 17.70
N VAL A 251 -32.75 31.79 16.59
CA VAL A 251 -33.45 33.07 16.35
C VAL A 251 -34.96 32.86 16.33
N GLY A 252 -35.45 31.84 15.63
CA GLY A 252 -36.87 31.51 15.60
C GLY A 252 -37.46 31.23 16.99
N VAL A 253 -36.75 30.45 17.82
CA VAL A 253 -37.15 30.17 19.21
C VAL A 253 -37.13 31.42 20.07
N ALA A 254 -36.11 32.27 19.93
CA ALA A 254 -36.03 33.53 20.67
C ALA A 254 -37.16 34.50 20.30
N VAL A 255 -37.45 34.66 19.00
CA VAL A 255 -38.57 35.48 18.52
C VAL A 255 -39.89 34.94 19.04
N HIS A 256 -40.11 33.62 18.97
CA HIS A 256 -41.31 32.99 19.51
C HIS A 256 -41.44 33.22 21.03
N GLY A 257 -40.34 33.11 21.78
CA GLY A 257 -40.30 33.39 23.21
C GLY A 257 -40.64 34.84 23.57
N ILE A 258 -40.09 35.81 22.83
CA ILE A 258 -40.38 37.24 23.00
C ILE A 258 -41.86 37.53 22.71
N LEU A 259 -42.40 37.00 21.60
CA LEU A 259 -43.80 37.17 21.26
C LEU A 259 -44.72 36.62 22.36
N ARG A 260 -44.40 35.44 22.93
CA ARG A 260 -45.13 34.89 24.07
C ARG A 260 -45.08 35.78 25.31
N PHE A 261 -43.91 36.32 25.63
CA PHE A 261 -43.74 37.20 26.80
C PHE A 261 -44.54 38.50 26.67
N ILE A 262 -44.59 39.09 25.48
CA ILE A 262 -45.36 40.31 25.21
C ILE A 262 -46.86 40.03 25.28
N HIS A 263 -47.34 38.94 24.66
CA HIS A 263 -48.78 38.61 24.63
C HIS A 263 -49.31 38.01 25.94
N GLY A 264 -48.46 37.44 26.80
CA GLY A 264 -48.85 36.92 28.12
C GLY A 264 -48.94 37.98 29.23
N ARG A 265 -48.69 39.26 28.91
CA ARG A 265 -48.78 40.41 29.84
C ARG A 265 -50.03 41.28 29.61
N HIS A 266 -50.93 40.83 28.74
CA HIS A 266 -52.31 41.31 28.60
C HIS A 266 -53.28 40.23 29.07
#